data_AF-A0A8S9ZS04-F1
#
_entry.id   AF-A0A8S9ZS04-F1
#
_cell.length_a   1.000
_cell.length_b   1.000
_cell.length_c   1.000
_cell.angle_alpha   90.00
_cell.angle_beta   90.00
_cell.angle_gamma   90.00
#
_symmetry.space_group_name_H-M   'P 1'
#
loop_
_entity.id
_entity.type
_entity.pdbx_description
1 polymer ?
#
loop_
_entity_poly.entity_id
_entity_poly.type
_entity_poly.pdbx_seq_one_letter_code
_entity_poly.pdbx_strand_id
1 'polypeptide(L)'
;MDNKLTQLISKVKKEYDDDCIDRCIYATTVYIIGFFAVLIMAKQYVGDPLQCWLPAEYSGAWESYIENYCFVENTYFIPQNQSNKIFSPENKQFRRQNQLRYYQWIPYILALQAFLCFAPKMIFKILSSFNELRINDLAKITYRETKKCLEDENKSKKIVQYLIAHTNVREQSLFNCYLTIIYLFMKSLMFFSIIIQMALINIFLGTWDPFWGFNILWQIVINKADWRDNGFFPRVTFCDLQTRDIGQYRDHTVQCVLMINMLYFLFLKNKIFQKVC
;
A
#
# COMPACT_ATOMS: atom_id res chain seq x y z
N MET A 1 -7.35 23.20 -7.51
CA MET A 1 -7.11 21.77 -7.80
C MET A 1 -6.41 21.72 -9.14
N ASP A 2 -5.10 21.51 -9.15
CA ASP A 2 -4.22 21.88 -10.25
C ASP A 2 -4.50 21.11 -11.54
N ASN A 3 -4.46 21.78 -12.69
CA ASN A 3 -4.61 21.17 -14.02
C ASN A 3 -3.69 19.96 -14.23
N LYS A 4 -2.51 19.93 -13.59
CA LYS A 4 -1.60 18.78 -13.60
C LYS A 4 -2.18 17.56 -12.88
N LEU A 5 -2.85 17.74 -11.74
CA LEU A 5 -3.50 16.66 -11.02
C LEU A 5 -4.67 16.10 -11.83
N THR A 6 -5.47 16.97 -12.44
CA THR A 6 -6.57 16.57 -13.31
C THR A 6 -6.07 15.79 -14.54
N GLN A 7 -4.94 16.19 -15.11
CA GLN A 7 -4.28 15.44 -16.20
C GLN A 7 -3.77 14.07 -15.73
N LEU A 8 -3.15 13.97 -14.56
CA LEU A 8 -2.70 12.69 -14.00
C LEU A 8 -3.88 11.75 -13.72
N ILE A 9 -4.97 12.27 -13.13
CA ILE A 9 -6.21 11.50 -12.90
C ILE A 9 -6.83 11.07 -14.24
N SER A 10 -6.78 11.93 -15.27
CA SER A 10 -7.31 11.57 -16.60
C SER A 10 -6.53 10.42 -17.27
N LYS A 11 -5.23 10.26 -16.99
CA LYS A 11 -4.42 9.13 -17.49
C LYS A 11 -4.77 7.78 -16.85
N VAL A 12 -5.43 7.82 -15.68
CA VAL A 12 -5.95 6.65 -14.95
C VAL A 12 -7.43 6.39 -15.30
N LYS A 13 -8.06 7.26 -16.11
CA LYS A 13 -9.46 7.12 -16.51
C LYS A 13 -9.65 5.93 -17.45
N LYS A 14 -10.83 5.31 -17.35
CA LYS A 14 -11.27 4.11 -18.08
C LYS A 14 -10.98 4.21 -19.59
N GLU A 15 -10.09 3.35 -20.07
CA GLU A 15 -9.90 3.06 -21.50
C GLU A 15 -10.77 1.86 -21.91
N TYR A 16 -11.05 1.74 -23.21
CA TYR A 16 -12.00 0.73 -23.73
C TYR A 16 -11.44 -0.69 -23.71
N ASP A 17 -10.11 -0.85 -23.57
CA ASP A 17 -9.41 -2.13 -23.68
C ASP A 17 -9.13 -2.81 -22.32
N ASP A 18 -9.70 -2.29 -21.23
CA ASP A 18 -9.35 -2.72 -19.87
C ASP A 18 -10.34 -3.74 -19.26
N ASP A 19 -9.79 -4.87 -18.80
CA ASP A 19 -10.52 -5.81 -17.95
C ASP A 19 -10.90 -5.19 -16.60
N CYS A 20 -12.00 -5.67 -16.01
CA CYS A 20 -12.43 -5.22 -14.69
C CYS A 20 -11.37 -5.49 -13.60
N ILE A 21 -10.66 -6.61 -13.71
CA ILE A 21 -9.61 -7.03 -12.76
C ILE A 21 -8.39 -6.09 -12.87
N ASP A 22 -7.96 -5.77 -14.08
CA ASP A 22 -6.80 -4.89 -14.29
C ASP A 22 -7.07 -3.52 -13.70
N ARG A 23 -8.27 -2.98 -13.95
CA ARG A 23 -8.72 -1.70 -13.40
C ARG A 23 -8.80 -1.71 -11.86
N CYS A 24 -9.14 -2.86 -11.27
CA CYS A 24 -9.08 -3.00 -9.82
C CYS A 24 -7.63 -2.79 -9.33
N ILE A 25 -6.66 -3.43 -9.99
CA ILE A 25 -5.25 -3.43 -9.56
C ILE A 25 -4.54 -2.10 -9.87
N TYR A 26 -4.53 -1.63 -11.12
CA TYR A 26 -3.71 -0.46 -11.48
C TYR A 26 -4.35 0.89 -11.12
N ALA A 27 -5.67 0.95 -10.94
CA ALA A 27 -6.37 2.17 -10.59
C ALA A 27 -6.88 2.14 -9.15
N THR A 28 -7.78 1.20 -8.83
CA THR A 28 -8.47 1.20 -7.53
C THR A 28 -7.50 0.97 -6.38
N THR A 29 -6.67 -0.06 -6.47
CA THR A 29 -5.65 -0.37 -5.46
C THR A 29 -4.62 0.76 -5.33
N VAL A 30 -4.15 1.34 -6.44
CA VAL A 30 -3.20 2.47 -6.43
C VAL A 30 -3.79 3.69 -5.72
N TYR A 31 -5.05 4.04 -5.99
CA TYR A 31 -5.71 5.16 -5.31
C TYR A 31 -5.87 4.91 -3.81
N ILE A 32 -6.26 3.69 -3.43
CA ILE A 32 -6.44 3.33 -2.01
C ILE A 32 -5.10 3.37 -1.28
N ILE A 33 -4.08 2.69 -1.81
CA ILE A 33 -2.75 2.65 -1.20
C ILE A 33 -2.13 4.04 -1.18
N GLY A 34 -2.22 4.80 -2.27
CA GLY A 34 -1.71 6.17 -2.35
C GLY A 34 -2.38 7.12 -1.36
N PHE A 35 -3.71 7.00 -1.18
CA PHE A 35 -4.43 7.76 -0.17
C PHE A 35 -3.92 7.45 1.23
N PHE A 36 -3.79 6.16 1.59
CA PHE A 36 -3.27 5.77 2.90
C PHE A 36 -1.81 6.18 3.10
N ALA A 37 -0.97 6.07 2.07
CA ALA A 37 0.43 6.51 2.12
C ALA A 37 0.52 8.01 2.47
N VAL A 38 -0.27 8.86 1.81
CA VAL A 38 -0.33 10.30 2.09
C VAL A 38 -0.89 10.56 3.49
N LEU A 39 -1.93 9.85 3.90
CA LEU A 39 -2.56 10.03 5.23
C LEU A 39 -1.59 9.70 6.37
N ILE A 40 -0.88 8.57 6.25
CA ILE A 40 0.10 8.12 7.23
C ILE A 40 1.30 9.07 7.24
N MET A 41 1.78 9.46 6.05
CA MET A 41 2.87 10.43 5.93
C MET A 41 2.50 11.77 6.59
N ALA A 42 1.30 12.29 6.34
CA ALA A 42 0.84 13.51 6.99
C ALA A 42 0.82 13.36 8.52
N LYS A 43 0.31 12.24 9.04
CA LYS A 43 0.27 12.02 10.50
C LYS A 43 1.67 11.86 11.12
N GLN A 44 2.61 11.26 10.40
CA GLN A 44 3.95 10.95 10.89
C GLN A 44 4.92 12.15 10.83
N TYR A 45 4.76 13.05 9.85
CA TYR A 45 5.66 14.20 9.65
C TYR A 45 5.07 15.54 10.09
N VAL A 46 3.75 15.72 10.01
CA VAL A 46 3.08 16.99 10.35
C VAL A 46 2.47 16.94 11.75
N GLY A 47 2.04 15.76 12.20
CA GLY A 47 1.56 15.55 13.56
C GLY A 47 2.55 14.76 14.39
N ASP A 48 2.15 14.50 15.64
CA ASP A 48 2.98 13.71 16.55
C ASP A 48 2.86 12.21 16.21
N PRO A 49 3.97 11.50 15.92
CA PRO A 49 3.93 10.09 15.55
C PRO A 49 3.66 9.17 16.75
N LEU A 50 4.12 9.59 17.93
CA LEU A 50 3.94 8.91 19.22
C LEU A 50 3.84 9.93 20.34
N GLN A 51 3.22 9.54 21.45
CA GLN A 51 3.17 10.34 22.68
C GLN A 51 3.66 9.53 23.86
N CYS A 52 4.51 10.10 24.71
CA CYS A 52 5.14 9.38 25.81
C CYS A 52 4.59 9.78 27.18
N TRP A 53 4.45 8.80 28.07
CA TRP A 53 4.15 9.03 29.47
C TRP A 53 5.40 9.50 30.20
N LEU A 54 5.42 10.77 30.60
CA LEU A 54 6.54 11.41 31.27
C LEU A 54 6.15 11.93 32.66
N PRO A 55 7.09 11.93 33.63
CA PRO A 55 6.90 12.60 34.91
C PRO A 55 6.58 14.10 34.73
N ALA A 56 5.75 14.65 35.62
CA ALA A 56 5.32 16.05 35.59
C ALA A 56 6.47 17.07 35.77
N GLU A 57 7.67 16.62 36.15
CA GLU A 57 8.87 17.44 36.30
C GLU A 57 9.45 17.90 34.95
N TYR A 58 9.19 17.17 33.87
CA TYR A 58 9.69 17.52 32.53
C TYR A 58 8.85 18.65 31.93
N SER A 59 9.51 19.74 31.50
CA SER A 59 8.84 20.80 30.73
C SER A 59 8.42 20.29 29.34
N GLY A 60 7.44 20.94 28.70
CA GLY A 60 6.98 20.54 27.36
C GLY A 60 8.07 20.47 26.27
N ALA A 61 9.14 21.26 26.37
CA ALA A 61 10.28 21.15 25.44
C ALA A 61 11.04 19.82 25.57
N TRP A 62 11.15 19.30 26.79
CA TRP A 62 11.76 17.99 27.07
C TRP A 62 10.87 16.85 26.61
N GLU A 63 9.55 16.99 26.76
CA GLU A 63 8.56 16.05 26.22
C GLU A 63 8.74 15.90 24.70
N SER A 64 8.70 17.02 23.96
CA SER A 64 8.92 16.98 22.51
C SER A 64 10.29 16.43 22.12
N TYR A 65 11.35 16.71 22.89
CA TYR A 65 12.68 16.13 22.63
C TYR A 65 12.67 14.60 22.80
N ILE A 66 12.11 14.11 23.91
CA ILE A 66 12.05 12.68 24.23
C ILE A 66 11.20 11.93 23.21
N GLU A 67 10.05 12.48 22.82
CA GLU A 67 9.18 11.86 21.83
C GLU A 67 9.88 11.72 20.47
N ASN A 68 10.56 12.77 20.02
CA ASN A 68 11.35 12.73 18.79
C ASN A 68 12.53 11.77 18.88
N TYR A 69 13.23 11.76 20.02
CA TYR A 69 14.34 10.83 20.27
C TYR A 69 13.84 9.37 20.19
N CYS A 70 12.77 9.04 20.89
CA CYS A 70 12.18 7.70 20.90
C CYS A 70 11.63 7.28 19.53
N PHE A 71 11.13 8.24 18.76
CA PHE A 71 10.70 7.97 17.39
C PHE A 71 11.88 7.58 16.50
N VAL A 72 13.03 8.26 16.62
CA VAL A 72 14.24 7.99 15.81
C VAL A 72 14.97 6.72 16.24
N GLU A 73 15.16 6.52 17.55
CA GLU A 73 15.94 5.39 18.11
C GLU A 73 15.19 4.04 18.04
N ASN A 74 13.91 4.08 17.68
CA ASN A 74 12.93 2.97 17.66
C ASN A 74 12.42 2.56 19.04
N THR A 75 11.16 2.14 19.08
CA THR A 75 10.52 1.57 20.26
C THR A 75 10.43 0.05 20.17
N TYR A 76 10.24 -0.63 21.29
CA TYR A 76 10.07 -2.08 21.33
C TYR A 76 8.77 -2.48 22.04
N PHE A 77 8.21 -3.61 21.65
CA PHE A 77 7.01 -4.17 22.28
C PHE A 77 7.35 -5.34 23.18
N ILE A 78 6.59 -5.48 24.27
CA ILE A 78 6.71 -6.58 25.21
C ILE A 78 5.32 -7.10 25.54
N PRO A 79 5.04 -8.40 25.33
CA PRO A 79 3.77 -9.01 25.71
C PRO A 79 3.64 -9.09 27.23
N GLN A 80 2.41 -8.95 27.76
CA GLN A 80 2.17 -8.91 29.21
C GLN A 80 2.65 -10.18 29.92
N ASN A 81 2.56 -11.33 29.27
CA ASN A 81 3.02 -12.62 29.82
C ASN A 81 4.54 -12.68 30.06
N GLN A 82 5.30 -11.72 29.54
CA GLN A 82 6.76 -11.65 29.68
C GLN A 82 7.22 -10.40 30.44
N SER A 83 6.30 -9.64 31.05
CA SER A 83 6.63 -8.42 31.79
C SER A 83 7.61 -8.65 32.93
N ASN A 84 7.56 -9.82 33.57
CA ASN A 84 8.43 -10.17 34.70
C ASN A 84 9.89 -10.37 34.29
N LYS A 85 10.19 -10.58 32.99
CA LYS A 85 11.56 -10.70 32.45
C LYS A 85 12.20 -9.34 32.12
N ILE A 86 11.46 -8.23 32.22
CA ILE A 86 11.88 -6.87 31.86
C ILE A 86 12.87 -6.28 32.85
N PHE A 87 12.66 -6.49 34.15
CA PHE A 87 13.45 -5.80 35.18
C PHE A 87 14.85 -6.36 35.37
N SER A 88 15.24 -7.39 34.60
CA SER A 88 16.62 -7.87 34.61
C SER A 88 17.47 -7.08 33.59
N PRO A 89 18.53 -6.38 34.03
CA PRO A 89 19.39 -5.55 33.18
C PRO A 89 20.18 -6.35 32.12
N GLU A 90 20.18 -7.68 32.19
CA GLU A 90 20.99 -8.57 31.33
C GLU A 90 20.41 -8.80 29.92
N ASN A 91 19.14 -8.49 29.67
CA ASN A 91 18.48 -8.88 28.40
C ASN A 91 18.40 -7.74 27.37
N LYS A 92 19.46 -6.92 27.22
CA LYS A 92 19.56 -5.90 26.14
C LYS A 92 19.35 -6.50 24.75
N GLN A 93 19.77 -7.74 24.54
CA GLN A 93 19.60 -8.45 23.27
C GLN A 93 18.14 -8.76 22.95
N PHE A 94 17.34 -9.15 23.95
CA PHE A 94 15.91 -9.41 23.78
C PHE A 94 15.15 -8.14 23.39
N ARG A 95 15.48 -6.99 24.02
CA ARG A 95 14.88 -5.69 23.67
C ARG A 95 15.19 -5.30 22.23
N ARG A 96 16.45 -5.49 21.79
CA ARG A 96 16.88 -5.22 20.40
C ARG A 96 16.15 -6.07 19.37
N GLN A 97 15.86 -7.34 19.69
CA GLN A 97 15.15 -8.25 18.79
C GLN A 97 13.68 -7.87 18.60
N ASN A 98 13.04 -7.26 19.62
CA ASN A 98 11.62 -6.86 19.58
C ASN A 98 11.41 -5.38 19.21
N GLN A 99 12.39 -4.74 18.57
CA GLN A 99 12.28 -3.36 18.09
C GLN A 99 11.36 -3.25 16.87
N LEU A 100 10.49 -2.24 16.88
CA LEU A 100 9.50 -1.97 15.86
C LEU A 100 10.00 -0.98 14.82
N ARG A 101 10.96 -1.41 14.00
CA ARG A 101 11.62 -0.54 13.01
C ARG A 101 10.75 -0.20 11.80
N TYR A 102 9.78 -1.06 11.48
CA TYR A 102 9.00 -0.93 10.25
C TYR A 102 8.09 0.30 10.22
N TYR A 103 7.63 0.84 11.36
CA TYR A 103 6.70 1.97 11.42
C TYR A 103 7.24 3.24 10.76
N GLN A 104 8.55 3.49 10.85
CA GLN A 104 9.19 4.63 10.19
C GLN A 104 9.08 4.53 8.66
N TRP A 105 9.09 3.32 8.12
CA TRP A 105 9.18 3.04 6.68
C TRP A 105 7.83 2.82 5.99
N ILE A 106 6.76 2.59 6.75
CA ILE A 106 5.40 2.33 6.21
C ILE A 106 4.99 3.28 5.07
N PRO A 107 5.04 4.62 5.21
CA PRO A 107 4.55 5.50 4.14
C PRO A 107 5.35 5.36 2.84
N TYR A 108 6.66 5.11 2.93
CA TYR A 108 7.53 4.90 1.78
C TYR A 108 7.27 3.56 1.09
N ILE A 109 7.05 2.50 1.87
CA ILE A 109 6.73 1.18 1.35
C ILE A 109 5.38 1.20 0.63
N LEU A 110 4.36 1.84 1.22
CA LEU A 110 3.04 1.99 0.59
C LEU A 110 3.15 2.80 -0.72
N ALA A 111 3.94 3.87 -0.75
CA ALA A 111 4.19 4.62 -1.98
C ALA A 111 4.88 3.75 -3.05
N LEU A 112 5.86 2.93 -2.67
CA LEU A 112 6.52 1.99 -3.57
C LEU A 112 5.54 0.92 -4.08
N GLN A 113 4.66 0.39 -3.23
CA GLN A 113 3.65 -0.58 -3.64
C GLN A 113 2.65 0.01 -4.63
N ALA A 114 2.18 1.24 -4.38
CA ALA A 114 1.32 1.96 -5.31
C ALA A 114 2.00 2.14 -6.68
N PHE A 115 3.29 2.49 -6.69
CA PHE A 115 4.08 2.59 -7.91
C PHE A 115 4.19 1.24 -8.65
N LEU A 116 4.51 0.16 -7.94
CA LEU A 116 4.64 -1.19 -8.51
C LEU A 116 3.30 -1.71 -9.06
N CYS A 117 2.15 -1.36 -8.45
CA CYS A 117 0.82 -1.66 -9.01
C CYS A 117 0.57 -0.93 -10.35
N PHE A 118 1.06 0.30 -10.48
CA PHE A 118 0.85 1.13 -11.66
C PHE A 118 1.82 0.79 -12.81
N ALA A 119 3.03 0.32 -12.50
CA ALA A 119 4.12 0.12 -13.45
C ALA A 119 3.77 -0.79 -14.65
N PRO A 120 3.07 -1.94 -14.51
CA PRO A 120 2.74 -2.80 -15.65
C PRO A 120 1.89 -2.09 -16.71
N LYS A 121 0.90 -1.30 -16.28
CA LYS A 121 0.04 -0.53 -17.20
C LYS A 121 0.81 0.62 -17.84
N MET A 122 1.70 1.27 -17.09
CA MET A 122 2.58 2.31 -17.63
C MET A 122 3.49 1.74 -18.73
N ILE A 123 4.12 0.60 -18.49
CA ILE A 123 4.97 -0.11 -19.47
C ILE A 123 4.16 -0.48 -20.71
N PHE A 124 2.94 -1.01 -20.54
CA PHE A 124 2.05 -1.31 -21.66
C PHE A 124 1.73 -0.08 -22.51
N LYS A 125 1.44 1.08 -21.90
CA LYS A 125 1.18 2.33 -22.63
C LYS A 125 2.41 2.83 -23.39
N ILE A 126 3.60 2.70 -22.80
CA ILE A 126 4.86 3.09 -23.46
C ILE A 126 5.12 2.17 -24.67
N LEU A 127 5.03 0.85 -24.47
CA LEU A 127 5.29 -0.12 -25.53
C LEU A 127 4.27 -0.04 -26.66
N SER A 128 2.98 0.12 -26.34
CA SER A 128 1.92 0.29 -27.35
C SER A 128 1.99 1.62 -28.09
N SER A 129 2.60 2.66 -27.50
CA SER A 129 2.80 3.96 -28.15
C SER A 129 3.86 3.95 -29.24
N PHE A 130 4.77 2.96 -29.27
CA PHE A 130 5.75 2.84 -30.34
C PHE A 130 5.12 2.42 -31.68
N ASN A 131 3.87 1.93 -31.67
CA ASN A 131 3.14 1.63 -32.88
C ASN A 131 2.37 2.86 -33.38
N GLU A 132 2.40 3.06 -34.70
CA GLU A 132 1.72 4.17 -35.38
C GLU A 132 0.18 4.11 -35.24
N LEU A 133 -0.37 2.92 -35.01
CA LEU A 133 -1.80 2.69 -34.80
C LEU A 133 -2.13 2.64 -33.30
N ARG A 134 -2.67 3.75 -32.75
CA ARG A 134 -3.18 3.78 -31.38
C ARG A 134 -4.45 2.92 -31.26
N ILE A 135 -4.35 1.86 -30.47
CA ILE A 135 -5.46 0.93 -30.18
C ILE A 135 -6.68 1.68 -29.63
N ASN A 136 -6.48 2.67 -28.76
CA ASN A 136 -7.54 3.51 -28.22
C ASN A 136 -8.31 4.28 -29.31
N ASP A 137 -7.62 4.74 -30.36
CA ASP A 137 -8.25 5.46 -31.46
C ASP A 137 -9.03 4.47 -32.33
N LEU A 138 -8.48 3.27 -32.59
CA LEU A 138 -9.17 2.19 -33.28
C LEU A 138 -10.42 1.71 -32.53
N ALA A 139 -10.31 1.43 -31.23
CA ALA A 139 -11.39 1.00 -30.35
C ALA A 139 -12.50 2.06 -30.24
N LYS A 140 -12.12 3.35 -30.24
CA LYS A 140 -13.08 4.46 -30.22
C LYS A 140 -13.78 4.62 -31.56
N ILE A 141 -13.08 4.43 -32.67
CA ILE A 141 -13.67 4.44 -34.02
C ILE A 141 -14.63 3.26 -34.17
N THR A 142 -14.20 2.03 -33.84
CA THR A 142 -15.06 0.84 -33.93
C THR A 142 -16.27 0.94 -33.02
N TYR A 143 -16.12 1.43 -31.78
CA TYR A 143 -17.24 1.67 -30.87
C TYR A 143 -18.21 2.73 -31.40
N ARG A 144 -17.70 3.83 -31.97
CA ARG A 144 -18.52 4.91 -32.52
C ARG A 144 -19.31 4.44 -33.74
N GLU A 145 -18.66 3.66 -34.61
CA GLU A 145 -19.28 3.12 -35.82
C GLU A 145 -20.25 1.98 -35.48
N THR A 146 -19.96 1.10 -34.51
CA THR A 146 -20.93 0.09 -34.02
C THR A 146 -22.12 0.74 -33.32
N LYS A 147 -21.93 1.81 -32.55
CA LYS A 147 -23.02 2.55 -31.92
C LYS A 147 -23.95 3.22 -32.94
N LYS A 148 -23.40 3.77 -34.03
CA LYS A 148 -24.20 4.30 -35.16
C LYS A 148 -24.90 3.18 -35.95
N CYS A 149 -24.30 2.00 -36.03
CA CYS A 149 -24.85 0.86 -36.77
C CYS A 149 -25.99 0.12 -36.03
N LEU A 150 -26.14 0.34 -34.72
CA LEU A 150 -27.25 -0.21 -33.92
C LEU A 150 -28.63 0.36 -34.33
N GLU A 151 -28.67 1.42 -35.14
CA GLU A 151 -29.92 2.01 -35.66
C GLU A 151 -30.35 1.42 -37.02
N ASP A 152 -29.51 0.65 -37.74
CA ASP A 152 -29.83 0.07 -39.07
C ASP A 152 -29.08 -1.26 -39.32
N GLU A 153 -29.73 -2.42 -39.10
CA GLU A 153 -29.10 -3.75 -39.18
C GLU A 153 -28.48 -4.09 -40.56
N ASN A 154 -29.07 -3.61 -41.66
CA ASN A 154 -28.64 -3.96 -43.02
C ASN A 154 -27.43 -3.15 -43.55
N LYS A 155 -27.17 -1.95 -43.00
CA LYS A 155 -25.98 -1.15 -43.36
C LYS A 155 -24.72 -1.63 -42.64
N SER A 156 -24.88 -2.14 -41.41
CA SER A 156 -23.77 -2.61 -40.57
C SER A 156 -22.96 -3.73 -41.23
N LYS A 157 -23.63 -4.74 -41.80
CA LYS A 157 -22.99 -5.90 -42.43
C LYS A 157 -22.16 -5.54 -43.68
N LYS A 158 -22.62 -4.57 -44.48
CA LYS A 158 -21.89 -4.10 -45.67
C LYS A 158 -20.63 -3.31 -45.33
N ILE A 159 -20.67 -2.51 -44.26
CA ILE A 159 -19.51 -1.70 -43.84
C ILE A 159 -18.45 -2.58 -43.18
N VAL A 160 -18.85 -3.58 -42.37
CA VAL A 160 -17.92 -4.56 -41.81
C VAL A 160 -17.23 -5.37 -42.92
N GLN A 161 -17.97 -5.79 -43.95
CA GLN A 161 -17.37 -6.44 -45.13
C GLN A 161 -16.40 -5.51 -45.89
N TYR A 162 -16.72 -4.23 -46.02
CA TYR A 162 -15.85 -3.25 -46.69
C TYR A 162 -14.56 -2.97 -45.90
N LEU A 163 -14.65 -2.87 -44.57
CA LEU A 163 -13.50 -2.70 -43.68
C LEU A 163 -12.58 -3.92 -43.71
N ILE A 164 -13.15 -5.13 -43.69
CA ILE A 164 -12.39 -6.39 -43.81
C ILE A 164 -11.72 -6.51 -45.19
N ALA A 165 -12.39 -6.04 -46.25
CA ALA A 165 -11.88 -6.10 -47.63
C ALA A 165 -10.75 -5.10 -47.92
N HIS A 166 -10.70 -3.96 -47.22
CA HIS A 166 -9.65 -2.95 -47.37
C HIS A 166 -8.47 -3.09 -46.40
N THR A 167 -8.57 -3.97 -45.41
CA THR A 167 -7.43 -4.30 -44.55
C THR A 167 -6.55 -5.37 -45.20
N ASN A 168 -5.29 -5.02 -45.45
CA ASN A 168 -4.29 -5.94 -45.96
C ASN A 168 -4.00 -7.02 -44.91
N VAL A 169 -4.53 -8.23 -45.12
CA VAL A 169 -4.58 -9.33 -44.12
C VAL A 169 -3.20 -9.66 -43.53
N ARG A 170 -2.12 -9.45 -44.30
CA ARG A 170 -0.74 -9.75 -43.89
C ARG A 170 -0.13 -8.71 -42.94
N GLU A 171 -0.41 -7.42 -43.13
CA GLU A 171 0.02 -6.36 -42.19
C GLU A 171 -0.81 -6.42 -40.89
N GLN A 172 -2.10 -6.76 -41.00
CA GLN A 172 -2.99 -6.93 -39.86
C GLN A 172 -2.59 -8.13 -38.97
N SER A 173 -2.14 -9.22 -39.56
CA SER A 173 -1.65 -10.42 -38.85
C SER A 173 -0.42 -10.15 -37.96
N LEU A 174 0.58 -9.44 -38.50
CA LEU A 174 1.79 -9.07 -37.76
C LEU A 174 1.50 -8.10 -36.62
N PHE A 175 0.64 -7.11 -36.87
CA PHE A 175 0.16 -6.16 -35.86
C PHE A 175 -0.59 -6.88 -34.73
N ASN A 176 -1.51 -7.79 -35.06
CA ASN A 176 -2.27 -8.57 -34.08
C ASN A 176 -1.35 -9.47 -33.23
N CYS A 177 -0.33 -10.09 -33.82
CA CYS A 177 0.65 -10.90 -33.09
C CYS A 177 1.43 -10.06 -32.08
N TYR A 178 1.95 -8.90 -32.51
CA TYR A 178 2.67 -7.97 -31.64
C TYR A 178 1.81 -7.47 -30.47
N LEU A 179 0.57 -7.05 -30.75
CA LEU A 179 -0.36 -6.62 -29.71
C LEU A 179 -0.65 -7.74 -28.71
N THR A 180 -0.85 -8.95 -29.19
CA THR A 180 -1.08 -10.12 -28.34
C THR A 180 0.13 -10.42 -27.46
N ILE A 181 1.34 -10.35 -28.00
CA ILE A 181 2.59 -10.54 -27.25
C ILE A 181 2.74 -9.48 -26.16
N ILE A 182 2.52 -8.20 -26.48
CA ILE A 182 2.60 -7.12 -25.48
C ILE A 182 1.52 -7.26 -24.41
N TYR A 183 0.31 -7.64 -24.79
CA TYR A 183 -0.77 -7.86 -23.83
C TYR A 183 -0.44 -9.01 -22.86
N LEU A 184 0.04 -10.15 -23.38
CA LEU A 184 0.50 -11.27 -22.55
C LEU A 184 1.68 -10.88 -21.65
N PHE A 185 2.61 -10.08 -22.18
CA PHE A 185 3.73 -9.54 -21.40
C PHE A 185 3.26 -8.64 -20.25
N MET A 186 2.30 -7.75 -20.50
CA MET A 186 1.68 -6.90 -19.47
C MET A 186 1.01 -7.75 -18.38
N LYS A 187 0.23 -8.77 -18.76
CA LYS A 187 -0.42 -9.68 -17.80
C LYS A 187 0.60 -10.42 -16.94
N SER A 188 1.69 -10.89 -17.55
CA SER A 188 2.80 -11.53 -16.84
C SER A 188 3.44 -10.57 -15.83
N LEU A 189 3.73 -9.32 -16.24
CA LEU A 189 4.25 -8.28 -15.34
C LEU A 189 3.30 -7.97 -14.19
N MET A 190 1.98 -7.93 -14.43
CA MET A 190 0.99 -7.74 -13.36
C MET A 190 1.01 -8.89 -12.34
N PHE A 191 1.09 -10.13 -12.81
CA PHE A 191 1.19 -11.30 -11.93
C PHE A 191 2.45 -11.24 -11.06
N PHE A 192 3.62 -10.96 -11.66
CA PHE A 192 4.86 -10.79 -10.90
C PHE A 192 4.81 -9.61 -9.93
N SER A 193 4.15 -8.51 -10.29
CA SER A 193 4.00 -7.35 -9.41
C SER A 193 3.24 -7.70 -8.13
N ILE A 194 2.20 -8.53 -8.20
CA ILE A 194 1.46 -9.01 -7.03
C ILE A 194 2.34 -9.89 -6.14
N ILE A 195 3.15 -10.79 -6.73
CA ILE A 195 4.09 -11.62 -5.97
C ILE A 195 5.13 -10.76 -5.25
N ILE A 196 5.70 -9.76 -5.94
CA ILE A 196 6.67 -8.83 -5.35
C ILE A 196 6.03 -8.05 -4.21
N GLN A 197 4.80 -7.57 -4.37
CA GLN A 197 4.09 -6.85 -3.32
C GLN A 197 3.86 -7.71 -2.08
N MET A 198 3.47 -8.98 -2.26
CA MET A 198 3.32 -9.93 -1.15
C MET A 198 4.66 -10.21 -0.46
N ALA A 199 5.73 -10.42 -1.24
CA ALA A 199 7.08 -10.65 -0.69
C ALA A 199 7.60 -9.45 0.10
N LEU A 200 7.39 -8.22 -0.40
CA LEU A 200 7.77 -6.99 0.31
C LEU A 200 7.09 -6.92 1.68
N ILE A 201 5.77 -7.16 1.74
CA ILE A 201 5.01 -7.14 2.99
C ILE A 201 5.58 -8.17 3.98
N ASN A 202 5.81 -9.40 3.55
CA ASN A 202 6.34 -10.46 4.41
C ASN A 202 7.72 -10.12 4.99
N ILE A 203 8.61 -9.58 4.15
CA ILE A 203 9.95 -9.14 4.59
C ILE A 203 9.83 -8.02 5.63
N PHE A 204 8.94 -7.05 5.43
CA PHE A 204 8.80 -5.90 6.32
C PHE A 204 8.11 -6.21 7.65
N LEU A 205 7.10 -7.09 7.64
CA LEU A 205 6.46 -7.56 8.87
C LEU A 205 7.33 -8.58 9.63
N GLY A 206 8.41 -9.10 9.03
CA GLY A 206 9.25 -10.14 9.63
C GLY A 206 8.52 -11.47 9.77
N THR A 207 7.43 -11.67 9.02
CA THR A 207 6.61 -12.88 9.04
C THR A 207 6.89 -13.69 7.78
N TRP A 208 7.15 -14.99 7.93
CA TRP A 208 7.37 -15.90 6.80
C TRP A 208 6.08 -16.52 6.25
N ASP A 209 4.93 -16.13 6.79
CA ASP A 209 3.63 -16.70 6.46
C ASP A 209 2.93 -15.90 5.34
N PRO A 210 2.71 -16.47 4.14
CA PRO A 210 2.00 -15.78 3.06
C PRO A 210 0.51 -15.52 3.38
N PHE A 211 -0.04 -16.23 4.37
CA PHE A 211 -1.41 -16.07 4.85
C PHE A 211 -1.50 -15.29 6.16
N TRP A 212 -0.46 -14.52 6.52
CA TRP A 212 -0.41 -13.73 7.76
C TRP A 212 -1.68 -12.89 7.96
N GLY A 213 -2.20 -12.26 6.90
CA GLY A 213 -3.40 -11.42 6.98
C GLY A 213 -4.64 -12.19 7.41
N PHE A 214 -4.83 -13.41 6.92
CA PHE A 214 -5.93 -14.27 7.34
C PHE A 214 -5.75 -14.73 8.79
N ASN A 215 -4.53 -15.11 9.17
CA ASN A 215 -4.23 -15.55 10.53
C ASN A 215 -4.50 -14.44 11.56
N ILE A 216 -4.09 -13.21 11.26
CA ILE A 216 -4.35 -12.04 12.13
C ILE A 216 -5.85 -11.76 12.21
N LEU A 217 -6.57 -11.75 11.08
CA LEU A 217 -8.01 -11.53 11.08
C LEU A 217 -8.75 -12.61 11.88
N TRP A 218 -8.37 -13.87 11.74
CA TRP A 218 -8.95 -14.97 12.50
C TRP A 218 -8.74 -14.78 14.01
N GLN A 219 -7.53 -14.43 14.44
CA GLN A 219 -7.22 -14.18 15.85
C GLN A 219 -8.01 -12.99 16.43
N ILE A 220 -8.16 -11.91 15.67
CA ILE A 220 -8.84 -10.70 16.14
C ILE A 220 -10.37 -10.89 16.14
N VAL A 221 -10.94 -11.46 15.08
CA VAL A 221 -12.40 -11.53 14.90
C VAL A 221 -13.00 -12.68 15.70
N ILE A 222 -12.39 -13.87 15.62
CA ILE A 222 -12.97 -15.10 16.19
C ILE A 222 -12.44 -15.36 17.59
N ASN A 223 -11.12 -15.32 17.76
CA ASN A 223 -10.52 -15.57 19.08
C ASN A 223 -10.58 -14.35 20.01
N LYS A 224 -10.99 -13.17 19.50
CA LYS A 224 -11.04 -11.89 20.23
C LYS A 224 -9.73 -11.58 20.98
N ALA A 225 -8.61 -12.02 20.43
CA ALA A 225 -7.29 -11.83 21.04
C ALA A 225 -6.90 -10.35 21.01
N ASP A 226 -6.38 -9.83 22.12
CA ASP A 226 -5.88 -8.46 22.19
C ASP A 226 -4.39 -8.41 21.78
N TRP A 227 -3.93 -7.27 21.26
CA TRP A 227 -2.52 -7.02 20.88
C TRP A 227 -1.53 -7.30 22.01
N ARG A 228 -2.00 -7.32 23.27
CA ARG A 228 -1.22 -7.59 24.48
C ARG A 228 -0.65 -9.01 24.52
N ASP A 229 -1.33 -9.95 23.87
CA ASP A 229 -1.00 -11.38 23.93
C ASP A 229 -0.20 -11.85 22.71
N ASN A 230 -0.59 -11.41 21.51
CA ASN A 230 0.01 -11.88 20.26
C ASN A 230 1.13 -10.97 19.73
N GLY A 231 1.25 -9.75 20.26
CA GLY A 231 2.24 -8.76 19.84
C GLY A 231 2.06 -8.22 18.42
N PHE A 232 0.94 -8.51 17.76
CA PHE A 232 0.59 -7.91 16.49
C PHE A 232 -0.01 -6.52 16.72
N PHE A 233 0.53 -5.52 16.03
CA PHE A 233 0.09 -4.13 16.10
C PHE A 233 -0.06 -3.57 17.53
N PRO A 234 1.04 -3.49 18.29
CA PRO A 234 1.00 -3.01 19.67
C PRO A 234 0.64 -1.53 19.76
N ARG A 235 -0.27 -1.19 20.67
CA ARG A 235 -0.71 0.20 20.89
C ARG A 235 0.24 0.97 21.81
N VAL A 236 0.90 0.23 22.70
CA VAL A 236 1.84 0.76 23.69
C VAL A 236 3.19 0.09 23.47
N THR A 237 4.25 0.89 23.47
CA THR A 237 5.62 0.45 23.30
C THR A 237 6.51 1.12 24.34
N PHE A 238 7.72 0.60 24.48
CA PHE A 238 8.71 1.12 25.42
C PHE A 238 9.92 1.68 24.66
N CYS A 239 10.53 2.69 25.24
CA CYS A 239 11.71 3.36 24.73
C CYS A 239 12.72 3.52 25.88
N ASP A 240 13.98 3.18 25.62
CA ASP A 240 15.07 3.37 26.56
C ASP A 240 15.77 4.70 26.23
N LEU A 241 15.74 5.65 27.14
CA LEU A 241 16.41 6.94 27.08
C LEU A 241 17.74 6.86 27.81
N GLN A 242 18.82 7.27 27.14
CA GLN A 242 20.13 7.36 27.76
C GLN A 242 20.48 8.82 27.99
N THR A 243 20.30 9.30 29.23
CA THR A 243 20.73 10.64 29.61
C THR A 243 22.17 10.61 30.11
N ARG A 244 22.92 11.67 29.76
CA ARG A 244 24.29 11.86 30.19
C ARG A 244 24.32 12.94 31.25
N ASP A 245 24.33 12.52 32.51
CA ASP A 245 24.69 13.40 33.61
C ASP A 245 26.22 13.37 33.78
N ILE A 246 26.80 14.46 34.32
CA ILE A 246 28.26 14.56 34.51
C ILE A 246 28.74 13.39 35.37
N GLY A 247 29.46 12.43 34.75
CA GLY A 247 30.13 11.32 35.43
C GLY A 247 29.40 9.96 35.42
N GLN A 248 28.11 9.87 35.06
CA GLN A 248 27.40 8.58 35.03
C GLN A 248 26.26 8.57 34.00
N TYR A 249 26.11 7.44 33.28
CA TYR A 249 24.96 7.20 32.41
C TYR A 249 23.74 6.79 33.23
N ARG A 250 22.58 7.37 32.93
CA ARG A 250 21.29 6.92 33.49
C ARG A 250 20.38 6.46 32.36
N ASP A 251 19.98 5.20 32.43
CA ASP A 251 19.01 4.62 31.51
C ASP A 251 17.60 4.78 32.12
N HIS A 252 16.73 5.51 31.44
CA HIS A 252 15.32 5.69 31.80
C HIS A 252 14.44 4.99 30.77
N THR A 253 13.52 4.13 31.20
CA THR A 253 12.54 3.53 30.27
C THR A 253 11.22 4.29 30.36
N VAL A 254 10.74 4.80 29.23
CA VAL A 254 9.45 5.50 29.12
C VAL A 254 8.45 4.67 28.31
N GLN A 255 7.19 4.80 28.68
CA GLN A 255 6.08 4.15 27.97
C GLN A 255 5.50 5.11 26.96
N CYS A 256 5.38 4.71 25.71
CA CYS A 256 4.84 5.56 24.63
C CYS A 256 3.68 4.87 23.90
N VAL A 257 2.75 5.68 23.40
CA VAL A 257 1.57 5.24 22.65
C VAL A 257 1.78 5.56 21.18
N LEU A 258 1.63 4.55 20.31
CA LEU A 258 1.70 4.73 18.86
C LEU A 258 0.36 5.22 18.32
N MET A 259 0.29 6.52 17.99
CA MET A 259 -0.93 7.14 17.45
C MET A 259 -1.34 6.50 16.10
N ILE A 260 -0.36 6.06 15.30
CA ILE A 260 -0.60 5.41 14.01
C ILE A 260 -1.40 4.10 14.18
N ASN A 261 -1.09 3.29 15.19
CA ASN A 261 -1.84 2.05 15.46
C ASN A 261 -3.26 2.31 15.96
N MET A 262 -3.48 3.44 16.64
CA MET A 262 -4.83 3.84 17.04
C MET A 262 -5.72 4.15 15.83
N LEU A 263 -5.16 4.75 14.78
CA LEU A 263 -5.89 4.98 13.52
C LEU A 263 -6.29 3.66 12.85
N TYR A 264 -5.35 2.73 12.68
CA TYR A 264 -5.66 1.41 12.10
C TYR A 264 -6.78 0.69 12.87
N PHE A 265 -6.71 0.72 14.20
CA PHE A 265 -7.72 0.12 15.06
C PHE A 265 -9.08 0.81 14.96
N LEU A 266 -9.13 2.14 14.95
CA LEU A 266 -10.38 2.89 14.79
C LEU A 266 -11.06 2.56 13.45
N PHE A 267 -10.30 2.44 12.37
CA PHE A 267 -10.84 2.03 11.07
C PHE A 267 -11.37 0.59 11.08
N LEU A 268 -10.66 -0.35 11.70
CA LEU A 268 -11.09 -1.75 11.79
C LEU A 268 -12.33 -1.91 12.69
N LYS A 269 -12.34 -1.26 13.86
CA LYS A 269 -13.41 -1.41 14.85
C LYS A 269 -14.68 -0.65 14.45
N ASN A 270 -14.60 0.57 13.91
CA ASN A 270 -15.82 1.31 13.54
C ASN A 270 -16.48 0.82 12.25
N LYS A 271 -15.78 0.15 11.32
CA LYS A 271 -16.40 -0.35 10.08
C LYS A 271 -16.82 -1.82 10.10
N ILE A 272 -16.16 -2.68 10.88
CA ILE A 272 -16.43 -4.12 10.88
C ILE A 272 -17.32 -4.53 12.07
N PHE A 273 -17.14 -3.95 13.25
CA PHE A 273 -17.88 -4.37 14.45
C PHE A 273 -19.31 -3.83 14.55
N GLN A 274 -19.66 -2.74 13.86
CA GLN A 274 -21.04 -2.21 13.87
C GLN A 274 -22.01 -2.88 12.90
N LYS A 275 -21.55 -3.81 12.04
CA LYS A 275 -22.41 -4.52 11.09
C LYS A 275 -22.57 -6.02 11.38
N VAL A 276 -21.99 -6.52 12.48
CA VAL A 276 -22.01 -7.96 12.85
C VAL A 276 -22.65 -8.17 14.24
N CYS A 277 -23.38 -7.18 14.75
CA CYS A 277 -24.32 -7.35 15.87
C CYS A 277 -25.67 -6.76 15.47
#